data_AF-A0A2S2NXI6-F1
#
_entry.id   AF-A0A2S2NXI6-F1
#
_cell.length_a   1.000
_cell.length_b   1.000
_cell.length_c   1.000
_cell.angle_alpha   90.00
_cell.angle_beta   90.00
_cell.angle_gamma   90.00
#
_symmetry.space_group_name_H-M   'P 1'
#
loop_
_entity.id
_entity.type
_entity.pdbx_description
1 polymer ?
#
loop_
_entity_poly.entity_id
_entity_poly.type
_entity_poly.pdbx_seq_one_letter_code
_entity_poly.pdbx_strand_id
1 'polypeptide(L)'
;MLIMSNCLYTGLALSREEDGVWAYNLSDWPMFVNSPTLDDPDSKSYLVFRVPSGHCLNIFTGNPHGDRIRYSNGVRVGPVDPNAVRISFAKGWGPKYSRQEITSCPTWIEVLLDPCR
;
A
#
# COMPACT_ATOMS: atom_id res chain seq x y z
N MET A 1 -12.08 -7.06 7.59
CA MET A 1 -12.05 -6.20 8.79
C MET A 1 -10.87 -6.64 9.65
N LEU A 2 -9.69 -6.09 9.36
CA LEU A 2 -8.50 -6.22 10.20
C LEU A 2 -8.34 -4.85 10.87
N ILE A 3 -8.95 -4.71 12.04
CA ILE A 3 -8.83 -3.50 12.84
C ILE A 3 -7.39 -3.49 13.36
N MET A 4 -6.54 -2.63 12.80
CA MET A 4 -5.11 -2.60 13.08
C MET A 4 -4.79 -2.33 14.56
N SER A 5 -4.64 -3.41 15.32
CA SER A 5 -3.71 -3.52 16.43
C SER A 5 -2.54 -4.35 15.91
N ASN A 6 -1.31 -3.82 15.92
CA ASN A 6 -0.05 -4.42 15.44
C ASN A 6 -0.16 -5.89 14.97
N CYS A 7 -0.17 -6.09 13.65
CA CYS A 7 -0.27 -7.42 13.04
C CYS A 7 1.11 -7.88 12.57
N LEU A 8 1.55 -9.04 13.06
CA LEU A 8 2.73 -9.75 12.56
C LEU A 8 2.24 -10.86 11.62
N TYR A 9 2.47 -10.66 10.32
CA TYR A 9 2.46 -11.76 9.35
C TYR A 9 3.91 -12.24 9.21
N THR A 10 4.16 -13.52 8.94
CA THR A 10 5.54 -14.04 8.84
C THR A 10 6.36 -13.22 7.83
N GLY A 11 7.23 -12.33 8.32
CA GLY A 11 8.04 -11.42 7.50
C GLY A 11 7.49 -10.01 7.23
N LEU A 12 6.32 -9.63 7.78
CA LEU A 12 5.77 -8.27 7.69
C LEU A 12 5.25 -7.80 9.05
N ALA A 13 5.71 -6.63 9.50
CA ALA A 13 5.10 -5.92 10.61
C ALA A 13 4.45 -4.62 10.12
N LEU A 14 3.22 -4.37 10.56
CA LEU A 14 2.53 -3.10 10.34
C LEU A 14 2.46 -2.32 11.65
N SER A 15 2.86 -1.05 11.62
CA SER A 15 2.89 -0.14 12.77
C SER A 15 2.11 1.12 12.45
N ARG A 16 1.34 1.63 13.43
CA ARG A 16 0.75 2.97 13.35
C ARG A 16 1.62 3.93 14.15
N GLU A 17 2.14 4.94 13.48
CA GLU A 17 3.07 5.93 14.03
C GLU A 17 2.48 7.34 13.87
N GLU A 18 3.16 8.37 14.38
CA GLU A 18 2.65 9.75 14.41
C GLU A 18 2.37 10.32 13.01
N ASP A 19 3.17 9.94 12.01
CA ASP A 19 3.13 10.46 10.64
C ASP A 19 2.38 9.55 9.65
N GLY A 20 1.90 8.38 10.08
CA GLY A 20 1.21 7.46 9.20
C GLY A 20 1.25 5.99 9.62
N VAL A 21 1.02 5.11 8.65
CA VAL A 21 1.11 3.66 8.82
C VAL A 21 2.35 3.15 8.11
N TRP A 22 3.19 2.42 8.83
CA TRP A 22 4.45 1.89 8.35
C TRP A 22 4.37 0.38 8.13
N ALA A 23 4.95 -0.08 7.03
CA ALA A 23 5.19 -1.48 6.74
C ALA A 23 6.69 -1.80 6.82
N TYR A 24 7.05 -2.72 7.71
CA TYR A 24 8.41 -3.20 7.92
C TYR A 24 8.57 -4.58 7.28
N ASN A 25 9.47 -4.69 6.31
CA ASN A 25 9.81 -5.97 5.68
C ASN A 25 10.83 -6.71 6.54
N LEU A 26 10.35 -7.67 7.32
CA LEU A 26 11.16 -8.56 8.15
C LEU A 26 11.49 -9.88 7.44
N SER A 27 11.08 -10.06 6.18
CA SER A 27 11.35 -11.25 5.39
C SER A 27 12.68 -11.17 4.65
N ASP A 28 13.22 -12.31 4.22
CA ASP A 28 14.42 -12.39 3.36
C ASP A 28 14.15 -11.96 1.90
N TRP A 29 12.88 -11.79 1.52
CA TRP A 29 12.46 -11.48 0.16
C TRP A 29 12.00 -10.03 0.05
N PRO A 30 12.08 -9.40 -1.14
CA PRO A 30 11.47 -8.09 -1.33
C PRO A 30 9.94 -8.20 -1.23
N MET A 31 9.31 -7.16 -0.68
CA MET A 31 7.88 -6.93 -0.83
C MET A 31 7.62 -5.79 -1.82
N PHE A 32 6.42 -5.76 -2.37
CA PHE A 32 5.99 -4.79 -3.36
C PHE A 32 4.70 -4.17 -2.87
N VAL A 33 4.62 -2.84 -2.84
CA VAL A 33 3.54 -2.09 -2.21
C VAL A 33 2.92 -1.14 -3.20
N ASN A 34 1.60 -1.19 -3.35
CA ASN A 34 0.81 -0.14 -3.96
C ASN A 34 0.00 0.54 -2.86
N SER A 35 0.24 1.84 -2.67
CA SER A 35 -0.52 2.66 -1.75
C SER A 35 -1.10 3.86 -2.50
N PRO A 36 -2.40 4.13 -2.37
CA PRO A 36 -2.98 5.28 -3.06
C PRO A 36 -2.47 6.63 -2.57
N THR A 37 -1.99 6.73 -1.33
CA THR A 37 -1.42 7.98 -0.77
C THR A 37 -0.01 8.28 -1.28
N LEU A 38 0.69 7.27 -1.82
CA LEU A 38 2.03 7.41 -2.40
C LEU A 38 2.02 7.64 -3.91
N ASP A 39 0.85 7.57 -4.55
CA ASP A 39 0.72 7.81 -5.98
C ASP A 39 0.89 9.30 -6.31
N ASP A 40 1.48 9.57 -7.47
CA ASP A 40 1.62 10.92 -8.02
C ASP A 40 0.24 11.46 -8.49
N PRO A 41 -0.22 12.62 -7.99
CA PRO A 41 -1.49 13.24 -8.40
C PRO A 41 -1.60 13.50 -9.91
N ASP A 42 -0.47 13.74 -10.57
CA ASP A 42 -0.43 14.07 -12.00
C ASP A 42 -0.29 12.80 -12.87
N SER A 43 -0.04 11.64 -12.26
CA SER A 43 0.06 10.36 -12.94
C SER A 43 -1.28 9.65 -13.02
N LYS A 44 -1.65 9.21 -14.24
CA LYS A 44 -2.80 8.32 -14.46
C LYS A 44 -2.52 6.86 -14.08
N SER A 45 -1.27 6.52 -13.73
CA SER A 45 -0.86 5.15 -13.40
C SER A 45 -0.55 5.03 -11.92
N TYR A 46 -1.06 3.96 -11.30
CA TYR A 46 -0.72 3.60 -9.94
C TYR A 46 0.74 3.11 -9.86
N LEU A 47 1.40 3.39 -8.73
CA LEU A 47 2.80 3.05 -8.51
C LEU A 47 2.93 1.81 -7.63
N VAL A 48 3.92 0.97 -7.95
CA VAL A 48 4.29 -0.19 -7.13
C VAL A 48 5.72 0.02 -6.64
N PHE A 49 5.86 0.23 -5.34
CA PHE A 49 7.12 0.45 -4.65
C PHE A 49 7.72 -0.88 -4.22
N ARG A 50 9.00 -1.11 -4.55
CA ARG A 50 9.75 -2.27 -4.07
C ARG A 50 10.40 -1.93 -2.73
N VAL A 51 10.12 -2.73 -1.70
CA VAL A 51 10.75 -2.62 -0.37
C VAL A 51 11.67 -3.82 -0.17
N PRO A 52 13.00 -3.63 -0.14
CA PRO A 52 13.96 -4.71 0.11
C PRO A 52 13.79 -5.37 1.49
N SER A 53 14.42 -6.51 1.70
CA SER A 53 14.53 -7.14 3.02
C SER A 53 15.16 -6.17 4.04
N GLY A 54 14.63 -6.14 5.26
CA GLY A 54 15.11 -5.29 6.36
C GLY A 54 14.77 -3.80 6.22
N HIS A 55 14.00 -3.41 5.20
CA HIS A 55 13.60 -2.01 4.97
C HIS A 55 12.13 -1.78 5.35
N CYS A 56 11.76 -0.51 5.51
CA CYS A 56 10.39 -0.10 5.77
C CYS A 56 9.91 0.95 4.76
N LEU A 57 8.59 1.13 4.71
CA LEU A 57 7.93 2.14 3.89
C LEU A 57 6.73 2.69 4.67
N ASN A 58 6.57 4.01 4.72
CA ASN A 58 5.32 4.63 5.15
C ASN A 58 4.29 4.39 4.05
N ILE A 59 3.39 3.43 4.29
CA ILE A 59 2.40 2.95 3.33
C ILE A 59 1.10 3.76 3.36
N PHE A 60 0.93 4.65 4.34
CA PHE A 60 -0.22 5.53 4.40
C PHE A 60 0.12 6.77 5.21
N THR A 61 0.35 7.88 4.52
CA THR A 61 0.73 9.15 5.15
C THR A 61 -0.47 9.76 5.86
N GLY A 62 -0.30 10.17 7.11
CA GLY A 62 -1.35 10.71 7.98
C GLY A 62 -1.89 12.09 7.59
N ASN A 63 -1.93 12.46 6.30
CA ASN A 63 -2.57 13.70 5.82
C ASN A 63 -3.92 13.41 5.14
N PRO A 64 -4.98 13.14 5.93
CA PRO A 64 -6.30 12.80 5.40
C PRO A 64 -6.96 13.93 4.61
N HIS A 65 -6.53 15.19 4.76
CA HIS A 65 -7.11 16.33 4.04
C HIS A 65 -6.63 16.41 2.58
N GLY A 66 -5.33 16.18 2.35
CA GLY A 66 -4.79 16.14 0.98
C GLY A 66 -5.39 15.00 0.17
N ASP A 67 -5.52 13.83 0.78
CA ASP A 67 -6.00 12.63 0.09
C ASP A 67 -7.51 12.63 -0.13
N ARG A 68 -8.36 13.06 0.83
CA ARG A 68 -9.82 13.19 0.59
C ARG A 68 -10.15 14.17 -0.52
N ILE A 69 -9.44 15.30 -0.63
CA ILE A 69 -9.67 16.28 -1.70
C ILE A 69 -9.33 15.70 -3.07
N ARG A 70 -8.25 14.90 -3.17
CA ARG A 70 -7.85 14.21 -4.41
C ARG A 70 -8.91 13.22 -4.90
N TYR A 71 -9.55 12.50 -3.98
CA TYR A 71 -10.63 11.57 -4.30
C TYR A 71 -11.96 12.27 -4.60
N SER A 72 -12.31 13.34 -3.86
CA SER A 72 -13.55 14.09 -4.09
C SER A 72 -13.55 14.86 -5.41
N ASN A 73 -12.38 15.25 -5.94
CA ASN A 73 -12.26 15.96 -7.21
C ASN A 73 -12.36 15.06 -8.45
N GLY A 74 -12.72 13.77 -8.31
CA GLY A 74 -13.03 12.90 -9.45
C GLY A 74 -11.82 12.51 -10.32
N VAL A 75 -10.59 12.73 -9.84
CA VAL A 75 -9.35 12.47 -10.60
C VAL A 75 -9.12 10.98 -10.85
N ARG A 76 -9.78 10.09 -10.09
CA ARG A 76 -9.70 8.64 -10.29
C ARG A 76 -11.08 8.05 -10.58
N VAL A 77 -11.36 7.81 -11.87
CA VAL A 77 -12.53 7.07 -12.34
C VAL A 77 -12.21 5.58 -12.29
N GLY A 78 -12.52 4.93 -11.17
CA GLY A 78 -12.38 3.47 -11.03
C GLY A 78 -12.73 2.95 -9.63
N PRO A 79 -13.00 1.65 -9.47
CA PRO A 79 -13.42 1.01 -8.20
C PRO A 79 -12.23 0.80 -7.23
N VAL A 80 -11.31 1.75 -7.13
CA VAL A 80 -10.14 1.65 -6.25
C VAL A 80 -10.47 2.30 -4.92
N ASP A 81 -10.50 1.49 -3.85
CA ASP A 81 -10.72 1.98 -2.50
C ASP A 81 -9.53 2.86 -2.05
N PRO A 82 -9.75 4.15 -1.71
CA PRO A 82 -8.70 5.07 -1.26
C PRO A 82 -7.96 4.62 0.00
N ASN A 83 -8.57 3.73 0.78
CA ASN A 83 -8.03 3.27 2.05
C ASN A 83 -7.46 1.85 1.97
N ALA A 84 -7.40 1.26 0.77
CA ALA A 84 -6.85 -0.06 0.55
C ALA A 84 -5.39 0.02 0.08
N VAL A 85 -4.46 -0.44 0.92
CA VAL A 85 -3.06 -0.65 0.53
C VAL A 85 -2.88 -2.11 0.15
N ARG A 86 -2.18 -2.35 -0.95
CA ARG A 86 -1.94 -3.70 -1.46
C ARG A 86 -0.46 -4.05 -1.38
N ILE A 87 -0.17 -5.23 -0.84
CA ILE A 87 1.20 -5.70 -0.64
C ILE A 87 1.33 -7.11 -1.21
N SER A 88 2.33 -7.35 -2.06
CA SER A 88 2.71 -8.70 -2.49
C SER A 88 4.13 -9.06 -2.08
N PHE A 89 4.36 -10.35 -1.88
CA PHE A 89 5.63 -10.87 -1.38
C PHE A 89 6.41 -11.56 -2.49
N ALA A 90 7.73 -11.34 -2.52
CA ALA A 90 8.70 -11.90 -3.46
C ALA A 90 8.51 -11.56 -4.96
N LYS A 91 7.30 -11.25 -5.42
CA LYS A 91 6.97 -10.98 -6.83
C LYS A 91 6.28 -9.63 -6.98
N GLY A 92 6.83 -8.77 -7.83
CA GLY A 92 6.24 -7.47 -8.17
C GLY A 92 5.20 -7.57 -9.28
N TRP A 93 4.41 -6.50 -9.42
CA TRP A 93 3.41 -6.32 -10.46
C TRP A 93 3.36 -4.87 -10.96
N GLY A 94 2.67 -4.64 -12.07
CA GLY A 94 2.51 -3.34 -12.73
C GLY A 94 3.38 -3.20 -13.98
N PRO A 95 3.45 -2.00 -14.58
CA PRO A 95 4.03 -1.79 -15.91
C PRO A 95 5.51 -2.18 -16.06
N LYS A 96 6.24 -2.26 -14.94
CA LYS A 96 7.67 -2.64 -14.89
C LYS A 96 7.90 -4.14 -14.71
N TYR A 97 6.83 -4.94 -14.62
CA TYR A 97 6.89 -6.36 -14.32
C TYR A 97 6.09 -7.15 -15.35
N SER A 98 6.32 -8.47 -15.42
CA SER A 98 5.51 -9.35 -16.28
C SER A 98 4.07 -9.46 -15.81
N ARG A 99 3.85 -9.39 -14.49
CA ARG A 99 2.53 -9.40 -13.86
C ARG A 99 1.95 -8.00 -13.94
N GLN A 100 0.82 -7.83 -14.62
CA GLN A 100 0.17 -6.52 -14.70
C GLN A 100 -0.73 -6.25 -13.49
N GLU A 101 -1.36 -7.31 -12.96
CA GLU A 101 -2.30 -7.21 -11.84
C GLU A 101 -1.76 -7.90 -10.58
N ILE A 102 -2.13 -7.40 -9.41
CA ILE A 102 -1.72 -8.00 -8.14
C ILE A 102 -2.30 -9.42 -7.96
N THR A 103 -3.48 -9.69 -8.52
CA THR A 103 -4.10 -11.02 -8.49
C THR A 103 -3.29 -12.07 -9.24
N SER A 104 -2.34 -11.63 -10.08
CA SER A 104 -1.37 -12.51 -10.72
C SER A 104 -0.20 -12.88 -9.79
N CYS A 105 -0.06 -12.24 -8.62
CA CYS A 105 0.95 -12.58 -7.63
C CYS A 105 0.50 -13.78 -6.78
N PRO A 106 1.40 -14.72 -6.46
CA PRO A 106 1.05 -15.95 -5.74
C PRO A 106 0.68 -15.71 -4.27
N THR A 107 1.21 -14.65 -3.66
CA THR A 107 0.96 -14.32 -2.26
C THR A 107 0.90 -12.80 -2.12
N TRP A 108 -0.25 -12.30 -1.70
CA TRP A 108 -0.51 -10.89 -1.51
C TRP A 108 -1.60 -10.69 -0.45
N ILE A 109 -1.65 -9.48 0.10
CA ILE A 109 -2.64 -9.04 1.07
C ILE A 109 -3.18 -7.66 0.68
N GLU A 110 -4.41 -7.39 1.12
CA GLU A 110 -5.02 -6.07 1.08
C GLU A 110 -5.21 -5.59 2.53
N VAL A 111 -4.61 -4.46 2.85
CA VAL A 111 -4.71 -3.80 4.14
C VAL A 111 -5.75 -2.69 4.00
N LEU A 112 -6.87 -2.85 4.71
CA LEU A 112 -7.94 -1.86 4.75
C LEU A 112 -7.74 -0.97 5.96
N LEU A 113 -7.57 0.33 5.71
CA LEU A 113 -7.35 1.33 6.75
C LEU A 113 -8.67 2.02 7.06
N ASP A 114 -9.22 1.80 8.26
CA ASP A 114 -10.37 2.58 8.68
C ASP A 114 -9.94 4.03 8.93
N PRO A 115 -10.68 5.03 8.38
CA PRO A 115 -10.52 6.41 8.80
C PRO A 115 -10.73 6.48 10.32
N CYS A 116 -9.85 7.19 11.03
CA CYS A 116 -10.12 7.52 12.43
C CYS A 116 -11.50 8.22 12.51
N ARG A 117 -12.46 7.59 13.20
CA ARG A 117 -13.76 8.19 13.51
C ARG A 117 -13.65 9.20 14.64
#